data_AF-A0A9P9MJJ6-F1
#
_entry.id   AF-A0A9P9MJJ6-F1
#
_cell.length_a   1.000
_cell.length_b   1.000
_cell.length_c   1.000
_cell.angle_alpha   90.00
_cell.angle_beta   90.00
_cell.angle_gamma   90.00
#
_symmetry.space_group_name_H-M   'P 1'
#
loop_
_entity.id
_entity.type
_entity.pdbx_description
1 polymer ?
#
loop_
_entity_poly.entity_id
_entity_poly.type
_entity_poly.pdbx_seq_one_letter_code
_entity_poly.pdbx_strand_id
1 'polypeptide(L)'
;QNLSEEGLKANVERLQEYRKRLILFPRRNGKSKNGDASAEDIKTAKGGEKIISNTAAALPIKNVREFEEGPISDYKGEENAYRKLRDARSEARLVGVREKRAKAKADEAEAKKK
;
A
#
# COMPACT_ATOMS: atom_id res chain seq x y z
N GLN A 1 6.32 6.31 -8.06
CA GLN A 1 5.55 5.30 -8.81
C GLN A 1 4.83 4.40 -7.82
N ASN A 2 3.63 3.93 -8.15
CA ASN A 2 2.96 2.90 -7.34
C ASN A 2 3.63 1.56 -7.66
N LEU A 3 4.41 1.04 -6.72
CA LEU A 3 5.18 -0.20 -6.86
C LEU A 3 4.42 -1.43 -6.35
N SER A 4 3.43 -1.22 -5.48
CA SER A 4 2.56 -2.27 -4.93
C SER A 4 1.12 -2.11 -5.42
N GLU A 5 0.48 -3.22 -5.78
CA GLU A 5 -0.93 -3.23 -6.17
C GLU A 5 -1.85 -2.93 -4.98
N GLU A 6 -1.48 -3.42 -3.79
CA GLU A 6 -2.23 -3.19 -2.54
C GLU A 6 -2.36 -1.69 -2.23
N GLY A 7 -1.25 -0.96 -2.31
CA GLY A 7 -1.24 0.48 -2.10
C GLY A 7 -2.02 1.24 -3.17
N LEU A 8 -1.98 0.77 -4.43
CA LEU A 8 -2.76 1.36 -5.51
C LEU A 8 -4.27 1.19 -5.26
N LYS A 9 -4.72 -0.02 -4.94
CA LYS A 9 -6.13 -0.33 -4.68
C LYS A 9 -6.68 0.51 -3.52
N ALA A 10 -5.96 0.55 -2.40
CA ALA A 10 -6.35 1.36 -1.24
C ALA A 10 -6.49 2.85 -1.58
N ASN A 11 -5.57 3.40 -2.38
CA ASN A 11 -5.63 4.80 -2.81
C ASN A 11 -6.80 5.09 -3.77
N VAL A 12 -7.10 4.16 -4.68
CA VAL A 12 -8.25 4.28 -5.60
C VAL A 12 -9.56 4.29 -4.82
N GLU A 13 -9.73 3.35 -3.88
CA GLU A 13 -10.92 3.28 -3.02
C GLU A 13 -11.08 4.57 -2.21
N ARG A 14 -9.98 5.09 -1.65
CA ARG A 14 -9.99 6.36 -0.91
C ARG A 14 -10.43 7.56 -1.77
N LEU A 15 -9.96 7.64 -3.01
CA LEU A 15 -10.36 8.69 -3.94
C LEU A 15 -11.82 8.56 -4.37
N GLN A 16 -12.32 7.33 -4.53
CA GLN A 16 -13.73 7.07 -4.82
C GLN A 16 -14.63 7.48 -3.65
N GLU A 17 -14.23 7.16 -2.41
CA GLU A 17 -14.95 7.59 -1.21
C GLU A 17 -14.95 9.11 -1.07
N TYR A 18 -13.81 9.77 -1.32
CA TYR A 18 -13.73 11.23 -1.35
C TYR A 18 -14.71 11.82 -2.38
N ARG A 19 -14.70 11.29 -3.60
CA ARG A 19 -15.56 11.75 -4.69
C ARG A 19 -17.05 11.59 -4.37
N LYS A 20 -17.44 10.53 -3.66
CA LYS A 20 -18.83 10.34 -3.19
C LYS A 20 -19.25 11.37 -2.15
N ARG A 21 -18.32 11.87 -1.34
CA ARG A 21 -18.58 12.87 -0.28
C ARG A 21 -18.44 14.31 -0.77
N LEU A 22 -17.77 14.53 -1.90
CA LEU A 22 -17.49 15.86 -2.44
C LEU A 22 -18.75 16.50 -3.03
N ILE A 23 -19.19 17.61 -2.44
CA ILE A 23 -20.25 18.46 -2.99
C ILE A 23 -19.60 19.56 -3.82
N LEU A 24 -19.70 19.45 -5.16
CA LEU A 24 -19.14 20.45 -6.08
C LEU A 24 -20.20 21.51 -6.42
N PHE A 25 -19.91 22.77 -6.09
CA PHE A 25 -20.79 23.89 -6.42
C PHE A 25 -20.62 24.33 -7.87
N PRO A 26 -21.71 24.69 -8.57
CA PRO A 26 -21.65 25.30 -9.89
C PRO A 26 -20.82 26.58 -9.85
N ARG A 27 -19.94 26.74 -10.84
CA ARG A 27 -19.09 27.94 -10.96
C ARG A 27 -19.90 29.22 -11.15
N ARG A 28 -21.08 29.12 -11.75
CA ARG A 28 -22.03 30.22 -11.93
C ARG A 28 -23.39 29.80 -11.38
N ASN A 29 -23.93 30.60 -10.45
CA ASN A 29 -25.24 30.35 -9.86
C ASN A 29 -26.31 30.21 -10.95
N GLY A 30 -27.12 29.14 -10.87
CA GLY A 30 -28.20 28.85 -11.81
C GLY A 30 -27.78 28.18 -13.12
N LYS A 31 -26.48 27.95 -13.37
CA LYS A 31 -26.00 27.17 -14.51
C LYS A 31 -25.17 25.99 -14.03
N SER A 32 -25.85 24.88 -13.70
CA SER A 32 -25.20 23.62 -13.38
C SER A 32 -24.69 22.94 -14.66
N LYS A 33 -23.53 22.28 -14.53
CA LYS A 33 -22.93 21.41 -15.54
C LYS A 33 -22.89 19.97 -15.05
N ASN A 34 -22.55 19.04 -15.94
CA ASN A 34 -22.34 17.64 -15.57
C ASN A 34 -21.21 17.54 -14.53
N GLY A 35 -21.54 17.01 -13.36
CA GLY A 35 -20.63 16.87 -12.22
C GLY A 35 -20.86 17.87 -11.08
N ASP A 36 -21.74 18.85 -11.25
CA ASP A 36 -22.17 19.71 -10.15
C ASP A 36 -23.19 18.98 -9.25
N ALA A 37 -23.20 19.32 -7.97
CA ALA A 37 -24.11 18.75 -6.99
C ALA A 37 -25.58 19.20 -7.19
N SER A 38 -26.52 18.42 -6.66
CA SER A 38 -27.94 18.75 -6.72
C SER A 38 -28.27 20.02 -5.93
N ALA A 39 -29.41 20.66 -6.25
CA ALA A 39 -29.84 21.85 -5.51
C ALA A 39 -30.11 21.58 -4.02
N GLU A 40 -30.40 20.34 -3.64
CA GLU A 40 -30.62 19.91 -2.26
C GLU A 40 -29.30 19.77 -1.49
N ASP A 41 -28.29 19.14 -2.09
CA ASP A 41 -26.94 19.02 -1.52
C ASP A 41 -26.27 20.38 -1.33
N ILE A 42 -26.54 21.31 -2.25
CA ILE A 42 -26.06 22.70 -2.17
C ILE A 42 -26.72 23.44 -1.00
N LYS A 43 -28.00 23.17 -0.71
CA LYS A 43 -28.72 23.80 0.42
C LYS A 43 -28.24 23.25 1.76
N THR A 44 -28.07 21.93 1.87
CA THR A 44 -27.55 21.30 3.11
C THR A 44 -26.13 21.77 3.42
N ALA A 45 -25.26 21.83 2.41
CA ALA A 45 -23.91 22.37 2.56
C ALA A 45 -23.89 23.87 2.96
N LYS A 46 -24.80 24.69 2.41
CA LYS A 46 -24.92 26.11 2.80
C LYS A 46 -25.50 26.30 4.21
N GLY A 47 -26.28 25.34 4.69
CA GLY A 47 -26.84 25.33 6.05
C GLY A 47 -25.82 25.01 7.15
N GLY A 48 -24.56 24.72 6.80
CA GLY A 48 -23.52 24.37 7.77
C GLY A 48 -23.47 22.89 8.11
N GLU A 49 -24.42 22.10 7.61
CA GLU A 49 -24.47 20.66 7.87
C GLU A 49 -23.38 19.94 7.06
N LYS A 50 -22.63 19.06 7.73
CA LYS A 50 -21.54 18.25 7.13
C LYS A 50 -20.40 19.05 6.49
N ILE A 51 -20.20 20.32 6.89
CA ILE A 51 -18.99 21.06 6.51
C ILE A 51 -17.81 20.50 7.30
N ILE A 52 -16.82 20.01 6.57
CA ILE A 52 -15.58 19.52 7.15
C ILE A 52 -14.53 20.63 7.04
N SER A 53 -13.93 21.00 8.18
CA SER A 53 -12.96 22.10 8.26
C SER A 53 -11.58 21.78 7.67
N ASN A 54 -11.23 20.48 7.57
CA ASN A 54 -9.94 20.04 7.04
C ASN A 54 -10.08 18.67 6.34
N THR A 55 -9.34 18.46 5.25
CA THR A 55 -9.25 17.18 4.53
C THR A 55 -8.80 16.02 5.41
N ALA A 56 -7.97 16.28 6.43
CA ALA A 56 -7.57 15.28 7.41
C ALA A 56 -8.75 14.76 8.25
N ALA A 57 -9.71 15.63 8.56
CA ALA A 57 -10.94 15.25 9.25
C ALA A 57 -11.94 14.55 8.30
N ALA A 58 -11.85 14.81 7.00
CA ALA A 58 -12.77 14.23 6.01
C ALA A 58 -12.53 12.73 5.77
N LEU A 59 -11.25 12.34 5.78
CA LEU A 59 -10.80 10.97 5.54
C LEU A 59 -9.61 10.65 6.47
N PRO A 60 -9.85 10.38 7.77
CA PRO A 60 -8.76 10.06 8.69
C PRO A 60 -8.04 8.79 8.25
N ILE A 61 -6.70 8.83 8.21
CA ILE A 61 -5.87 7.64 7.95
C ILE A 61 -5.75 6.88 9.26
N LYS A 62 -6.37 5.71 9.33
CA LYS A 62 -6.30 4.82 10.48
C LYS A 62 -5.25 3.75 10.22
N ASN A 63 -4.11 3.82 10.92
CA ASN A 63 -3.12 2.76 10.92
C ASN A 63 -3.48 1.74 12.01
N VAL A 64 -4.62 1.06 11.85
CA VAL A 64 -5.00 -0.01 12.78
C VAL A 64 -4.13 -1.22 12.46
N ARG A 65 -3.42 -1.70 13.48
CA ARG A 65 -2.72 -2.98 13.40
C ARG A 65 -3.73 -4.05 13.78
N GLU A 66 -4.15 -4.84 12.82
CA GLU A 66 -4.94 -6.04 13.09
C GLU A 66 -3.96 -7.11 13.57
N PHE A 67 -4.15 -7.56 14.81
CA PHE A 67 -3.49 -8.75 15.34
C PHE A 67 -4.59 -9.71 15.77
N GLU A 68 -4.44 -10.96 15.40
CA GLU A 68 -5.32 -12.02 15.87
C GLU A 68 -4.71 -12.56 17.18
N GLU A 69 -5.46 -12.47 18.27
CA GLU A 69 -5.09 -13.17 19.50
C GLU A 69 -5.59 -14.60 19.41
N GLY A 70 -4.71 -15.55 19.70
CA GLY A 70 -5.05 -16.98 19.70
C GLY A 70 -4.13 -17.75 20.63
N PRO A 71 -4.51 -18.97 21.02
CA PRO A 71 -3.65 -19.84 21.80
C PRO A 71 -2.36 -20.15 21.02
N ILE A 72 -1.25 -20.32 21.75
CA ILE A 72 0.08 -20.56 21.14
C ILE A 72 0.08 -21.83 20.25
N SER A 73 -0.83 -22.78 20.51
CA SER A 73 -1.02 -23.98 19.68
C SER A 73 -1.33 -23.70 18.21
N ASP A 74 -2.01 -22.59 17.93
CA ASP A 74 -2.50 -22.26 16.59
C ASP A 74 -1.38 -21.60 15.76
N TYR A 75 -0.37 -21.06 16.43
CA TYR A 75 0.80 -20.45 15.83
C TYR A 75 1.98 -21.42 15.84
N LYS A 76 2.22 -22.06 14.68
CA LYS A 76 3.38 -22.95 14.52
C LYS A 76 4.66 -22.16 14.72
N GLY A 77 5.44 -22.55 15.73
CA GLY A 77 6.79 -22.04 15.93
C GLY A 77 7.71 -22.44 14.76
N GLU A 78 8.56 -21.51 14.33
CA GLU A 78 9.59 -21.82 13.33
C GLU A 78 10.80 -22.43 14.03
N GLU A 79 11.18 -23.65 13.62
CA GLU A 79 12.38 -24.29 14.16
C GLU A 79 13.64 -23.49 13.80
N ASN A 80 14.54 -23.27 14.76
CA ASN A 80 15.82 -22.59 14.54
C ASN A 80 15.70 -21.19 13.89
N ALA A 81 14.63 -20.43 14.18
CA ALA A 81 14.38 -19.09 13.62
C ALA A 81 15.62 -18.16 13.68
N TYR A 82 16.36 -18.20 14.79
CA TYR A 82 17.61 -17.44 14.94
C TYR A 82 18.65 -17.78 13.87
N ARG A 83 18.86 -19.08 13.61
CA ARG A 83 19.82 -19.56 12.60
C ARG A 83 19.35 -19.17 11.20
N LYS A 84 18.06 -19.37 10.89
CA LYS A 84 17.44 -19.01 9.61
C LYS A 84 17.69 -17.54 9.25
N LEU A 85 17.53 -16.62 10.22
CA LEU A 85 17.81 -15.19 10.02
C LEU A 85 19.30 -14.91 9.75
N ARG A 86 20.22 -15.63 10.40
CA ARG A 86 21.67 -15.47 10.15
C ARG A 86 22.08 -16.04 8.80
N ASP A 87 21.50 -17.16 8.41
CA ASP A 87 21.75 -17.79 7.11
C ASP A 87 21.24 -16.88 5.97
N ALA A 88 20.01 -16.34 6.08
CA ALA A 88 19.47 -15.38 5.12
C ALA A 88 20.34 -14.11 4.98
N ARG A 89 20.86 -13.58 6.10
CA ARG A 89 21.83 -12.46 6.07
C ARG A 89 23.14 -12.85 5.37
N SER A 90 23.64 -14.06 5.64
CA SER A 90 24.87 -14.57 5.03
C SER A 90 24.69 -14.76 3.52
N GLU A 91 23.56 -15.30 3.09
CA GLU A 91 23.17 -15.48 1.70
C GLU A 91 23.13 -14.14 0.96
N ALA A 92 22.36 -13.18 1.47
CA ALA A 92 22.24 -11.84 0.89
C ALA A 92 23.61 -11.13 0.79
N ARG A 93 24.49 -11.31 1.78
CA ARG A 93 25.84 -10.72 1.77
C ARG A 93 26.80 -11.40 0.78
N LEU A 94 26.68 -12.72 0.61
CA LEU A 94 27.64 -13.52 -0.16
C LEU A 94 27.22 -13.80 -1.60
N VAL A 95 26.08 -13.29 -2.08
CA VAL A 95 25.57 -13.51 -3.46
C VAL A 95 26.67 -13.29 -4.49
N GLY A 96 27.28 -12.10 -4.55
CA GLY A 96 28.30 -11.80 -5.57
C GLY A 96 29.57 -12.65 -5.47
N VAL A 97 30.01 -12.99 -4.25
CA VAL A 97 31.19 -13.85 -4.05
C VAL A 97 30.90 -15.28 -4.49
N ARG A 98 29.69 -15.79 -4.20
CA ARG A 98 29.25 -17.11 -4.61
C ARG A 98 29.07 -17.19 -6.11
N GLU A 99 28.47 -16.19 -6.74
CA GLU A 99 28.35 -16.08 -8.20
C GLU A 99 29.74 -16.04 -8.87
N LYS A 100 30.68 -15.23 -8.36
CA LYS A 100 32.05 -15.17 -8.89
C LYS A 100 32.76 -16.52 -8.80
N ARG A 101 32.62 -17.22 -7.66
CA ARG A 101 33.21 -18.57 -7.49
C ARG A 101 32.53 -19.62 -8.36
N ALA A 102 31.22 -19.53 -8.57
CA ALA A 102 30.48 -20.43 -9.43
C ALA A 102 30.92 -20.27 -10.90
N LYS A 103 31.07 -19.03 -11.38
CA LYS A 103 31.59 -18.72 -12.72
C LYS A 103 33.02 -19.25 -12.89
N ALA A 104 33.94 -18.92 -11.98
CA ALA A 104 35.32 -19.42 -12.05
C ALA A 104 35.41 -20.95 -12.08
N LYS A 105 34.59 -21.65 -11.29
CA LYS A 105 34.52 -23.12 -11.31
C LYS A 105 33.97 -23.68 -12.63
N ALA A 106 33.01 -22.99 -13.25
CA ALA A 106 32.48 -23.38 -14.55
C ALA A 106 33.55 -23.19 -15.64
N ASP A 107 34.24 -22.05 -15.65
CA ASP A 107 35.32 -21.74 -16.60
C ASP A 107 36.48 -22.75 -16.48
N GLU A 108 36.88 -23.11 -15.25
CA GLU A 108 37.89 -24.15 -15.02
C GLU A 108 37.44 -25.56 -15.47
N ALA A 109 36.15 -25.88 -15.30
CA ALA A 109 35.60 -27.16 -15.74
C ALA A 109 35.49 -27.23 -17.28
N GLU A 110 35.22 -26.11 -17.95
CA GLU A 110 35.25 -26.02 -19.41
C GLU A 110 36.68 -26.09 -19.96
N ALA A 111 37.64 -25.43 -19.30
CA ALA A 111 39.05 -25.50 -19.68
C ALA A 111 39.64 -26.91 -19.52
N LYS A 112 39.15 -27.72 -18.57
CA LYS A 112 39.55 -29.13 -18.40
C LYS A 112 38.88 -30.09 -19.41
N LYS A 113 37.82 -29.65 -20.09
CA LYS A 113 37.13 -30.43 -21.13
C LYS A 113 37.66 -30.14 -22.54
N LYS A 114 38.37 -29.02 -22.72
CA LYS A 114 39.19 -28.73 -23.91
C LYS A 114 40.56 -29.37 -23.77
#